data_AF-A0A382D4W6-F1
#
_entry.id   AF-A0A382D4W6-F1
#
_cell.length_a   1.000
_cell.length_b   1.000
_cell.length_c   1.000
_cell.angle_alpha   90.00
_cell.angle_beta   90.00
_cell.angle_gamma   90.00
#
_symmetry.space_group_name_H-M   'P 1'
#
loop_
_entity.id
_entity.type
_entity.pdbx_description
1 polymer ?
#
loop_
_entity_poly.entity_id
_entity_poly.type
_entity_poly.pdbx_seq_one_letter_code
_entity_poly.pdbx_strand_id
1 'polypeptide(L)'
;MVAISLAVSFMSTMVTDLLAGQGQVMAGKQSYWLAYSGMEMNSTNRFAEITAGTNIYTLEEGTITTVSTTSADKFNGANRTNVITSTGTVADGSRQSKWTLVDPSNKALDFDGSGDYIDVPDDATLDFAEGAFSYAAWFRPAELKAQQVLGKRNPAGDANYELELADDGTITAKTGGSSFTATSTYAINNWYHVVYTRSVGGVCKLYVNGSSETTANHAGDVDNNIVLRIGGDFDGSSSTLDFNGIIDNVSIWNTELTLAHVRTLYIQNKDFDITNLSGVGLVSHWNFDDETATDQQGNNHGTITNASATGV
;
A
#
# COMPACT_ATOMS: atom_id res chain seq x y z
N MET A 1 30.87 -24.66 62.30
CA MET A 1 30.84 -23.92 61.02
C MET A 1 30.68 -24.83 59.79
N VAL A 2 31.32 -26.00 59.72
CA VAL A 2 31.29 -26.89 58.53
C VAL A 2 29.88 -27.43 58.17
N ALA A 3 29.04 -27.74 59.16
CA ALA A 3 27.70 -28.27 58.90
C ALA A 3 26.72 -27.22 58.33
N ILE A 4 26.86 -25.95 58.72
CA ILE A 4 26.01 -24.86 58.23
C ILE A 4 26.42 -24.47 56.81
N SER A 5 27.72 -24.45 56.50
CA SER A 5 28.20 -24.20 55.13
C SER A 5 27.77 -25.30 54.16
N LEU A 6 27.76 -26.57 54.59
CA LEU A 6 27.25 -27.69 53.77
C LEU A 6 25.75 -27.58 53.50
N ALA A 7 24.96 -27.17 54.50
CA ALA A 7 23.52 -26.99 54.34
C ALA A 7 23.17 -25.80 53.43
N VAL A 8 23.90 -24.69 53.53
CA VAL A 8 23.74 -23.52 52.65
C VAL A 8 24.15 -23.85 51.21
N SER A 9 25.25 -24.57 51.01
CA SER A 9 25.64 -25.04 49.67
C SER A 9 24.60 -25.98 49.07
N PHE A 10 24.07 -26.94 49.84
CA PHE A 10 23.04 -27.86 49.37
C PHE A 10 21.74 -27.15 48.97
N MET A 11 21.28 -26.17 49.77
CA MET A 11 20.10 -25.38 49.42
C MET A 11 20.36 -24.43 48.25
N SER A 12 21.56 -23.86 48.13
CA SER A 12 21.97 -23.05 46.97
C SER A 12 21.93 -23.87 45.68
N THR A 13 22.46 -25.09 45.71
CA THR A 13 22.44 -26.01 44.57
C THR A 13 21.01 -26.41 44.22
N MET A 14 20.16 -26.76 45.20
CA MET A 14 18.75 -27.04 44.93
C MET A 14 17.97 -25.85 44.34
N VAL A 15 18.24 -24.62 44.80
CA VAL A 15 17.60 -23.42 44.23
C VAL A 15 18.10 -23.17 42.81
N THR A 16 19.37 -23.43 42.53
CA THR A 16 19.94 -23.27 41.18
C THR A 16 19.40 -24.33 40.24
N ASP A 17 19.24 -25.58 40.70
CA ASP A 17 18.62 -26.67 39.94
C ASP A 17 17.13 -26.44 39.73
N LEU A 18 16.42 -25.85 40.72
CA LEU A 18 15.03 -25.46 40.57
C LEU A 18 14.86 -24.31 39.56
N LEU A 19 15.79 -23.35 39.55
CA LEU A 19 15.81 -22.24 38.59
C LEU A 19 16.18 -22.72 37.17
N ALA A 20 17.13 -23.66 37.06
CA ALA A 20 17.49 -24.30 35.79
C ALA A 20 16.34 -25.16 35.24
N GLY A 21 15.66 -25.91 36.11
CA GLY A 21 14.47 -26.68 35.77
C GLY A 21 13.28 -25.78 35.37
N GLN A 22 13.09 -24.63 36.02
CA GLN A 22 12.10 -23.63 35.60
C GLN A 22 12.44 -23.02 34.23
N GLY A 23 13.71 -22.74 33.94
CA GLY A 23 14.17 -22.26 32.64
C GLY A 23 13.94 -23.28 31.52
N GLN A 24 14.24 -24.56 31.76
CA GLN A 24 13.97 -25.64 30.81
C GLN A 24 12.48 -25.91 30.61
N VAL A 25 11.67 -25.80 31.66
CA VAL A 25 10.21 -25.91 31.56
C VAL A 25 9.61 -24.70 30.85
N MET A 26 10.17 -23.49 30.99
CA MET A 26 9.74 -22.30 30.26
C MET A 26 10.16 -22.34 28.77
N ALA A 27 11.37 -22.80 28.46
CA ALA A 27 11.82 -23.00 27.07
C ALA A 27 11.08 -24.15 26.38
N GLY A 28 10.80 -25.25 27.10
CA GLY A 28 9.98 -26.35 26.61
C GLY A 28 8.53 -25.95 26.41
N LYS A 29 7.95 -25.16 27.33
CA LYS A 29 6.62 -24.56 27.15
C LYS A 29 6.61 -23.56 25.99
N GLN A 30 7.61 -22.70 25.82
CA GLN A 30 7.70 -21.79 24.66
C GLN A 30 7.82 -22.53 23.34
N SER A 31 8.64 -23.58 23.27
CA SER A 31 8.80 -24.42 22.08
C SER A 31 7.53 -25.21 21.74
N TYR A 32 6.84 -25.71 22.77
CA TYR A 32 5.53 -26.36 22.62
C TYR A 32 4.43 -25.35 22.25
N TRP A 33 4.45 -24.13 22.80
CA TRP A 33 3.58 -23.04 22.37
C TRP A 33 3.88 -22.63 20.92
N LEU A 34 5.13 -22.57 20.48
CA LEU A 34 5.48 -22.26 19.07
C LEU A 34 5.04 -23.36 18.10
N ALA A 35 5.11 -24.63 18.50
CA ALA A 35 4.72 -25.77 17.67
C ALA A 35 3.20 -26.05 17.66
N TYR A 36 2.45 -25.67 18.70
CA TYR A 36 1.01 -25.96 18.84
C TYR A 36 0.08 -24.74 18.84
N SER A 37 0.56 -23.50 19.04
CA SER A 37 -0.32 -22.32 19.12
C SER A 37 -0.65 -21.67 17.78
N GLY A 38 0.03 -22.05 16.69
CA GLY A 38 -0.13 -21.37 15.41
C GLY A 38 0.18 -19.87 15.48
N MET A 39 1.08 -19.43 16.38
CA MET A 39 1.37 -18.02 16.61
C MET A 39 1.79 -17.30 15.32
N GLU A 40 0.83 -16.55 14.80
CA GLU A 40 0.97 -15.44 13.87
C GLU A 40 1.72 -14.29 14.56
N MET A 41 2.70 -13.71 13.88
CA MET A 41 3.43 -12.54 14.40
C MET A 41 2.50 -11.33 14.45
N ASN A 42 2.12 -10.94 15.67
CA ASN A 42 1.20 -9.83 15.92
C ASN A 42 1.92 -8.57 16.44
N SER A 43 2.96 -8.13 15.73
CA SER A 43 3.54 -6.80 15.94
C SER A 43 4.09 -6.22 14.65
N THR A 44 3.68 -4.99 14.35
CA THR A 44 3.91 -4.24 13.12
C THR A 44 5.35 -3.79 12.87
N ASN A 45 6.32 -4.17 13.70
CA ASN A 45 7.74 -4.02 13.37
C ASN A 45 8.27 -5.33 12.81
N ARG A 46 7.78 -5.70 11.62
CA ARG A 46 8.33 -6.79 10.80
C ARG A 46 9.76 -6.42 10.40
N PHE A 47 10.77 -6.84 11.17
CA PHE A 47 12.18 -6.82 10.77
C PHE A 47 12.65 -5.56 10.00
N ALA A 48 12.08 -4.39 10.29
CA ALA A 48 12.28 -3.20 9.46
C ALA A 48 13.68 -2.58 9.61
N GLU A 49 14.53 -3.17 10.45
CA GLU A 49 15.89 -2.71 10.69
C GLU A 49 16.89 -3.87 10.81
N ILE A 50 16.76 -4.93 9.99
CA ILE A 50 17.98 -5.71 9.68
C ILE A 50 18.82 -4.83 8.75
N THR A 51 19.70 -4.02 9.34
CA THR A 51 20.71 -3.28 8.59
C THR A 51 21.47 -4.27 7.71
N ALA A 52 21.60 -3.93 6.43
CA ALA A 52 22.38 -4.71 5.48
C ALA A 52 23.79 -4.96 6.04
N GLY A 53 24.22 -6.22 6.09
CA GLY A 53 25.52 -6.57 6.63
C GLY A 53 25.54 -7.85 7.45
N THR A 54 26.65 -8.06 8.16
CA THR A 54 26.85 -9.22 9.02
C THR A 54 26.68 -8.83 10.47
N ASN A 55 25.69 -9.40 11.15
CA ASN A 55 25.53 -9.29 12.60
C ASN A 55 25.89 -10.61 13.26
N ILE A 56 26.65 -10.56 14.36
CA ILE A 56 27.10 -11.74 15.10
C ILE A 56 26.56 -11.65 16.52
N TYR A 57 25.85 -12.69 16.93
CA TYR A 57 25.32 -12.86 18.27
C TYR A 57 26.07 -14.02 18.94
N THR A 58 26.81 -13.70 20.00
CA THR A 58 27.54 -14.70 20.79
C THR A 58 26.69 -15.15 21.96
N LEU A 59 26.46 -16.46 22.05
CA LEU A 59 25.76 -17.13 23.15
C LEU A 59 26.75 -17.99 23.93
N GLU A 60 26.33 -18.49 25.09
CA GLU A 60 27.19 -19.32 25.96
C GLU A 60 27.67 -20.61 25.26
N GLU A 61 26.86 -21.19 24.36
CA GLU A 61 27.14 -22.46 23.67
C GLU A 61 27.56 -22.31 22.19
N GLY A 62 27.67 -21.08 21.67
CA GLY A 62 28.01 -20.88 20.26
C GLY A 62 27.71 -19.49 19.71
N THR A 63 27.76 -19.36 18.40
CA THR A 63 27.49 -18.08 17.70
C THR A 63 26.37 -18.23 16.68
N ILE A 64 25.57 -17.18 16.54
CA ILE A 64 24.62 -17.01 15.44
C ILE A 64 25.11 -15.83 14.60
N THR A 65 25.39 -16.07 13.32
CA THR A 65 25.70 -15.02 12.36
C THR A 65 24.52 -14.83 11.43
N THR A 66 24.02 -13.60 11.31
CA THR A 66 23.03 -13.24 10.30
C THR A 66 23.69 -12.37 9.23
N VAL A 67 23.62 -12.80 7.98
CA VAL A 67 24.06 -12.02 6.82
C VAL A 67 22.83 -11.60 6.03
N SER A 68 22.67 -10.29 5.85
CA SER A 68 21.64 -9.69 5.00
C SER A 68 22.28 -9.06 3.76
N THR A 69 21.65 -9.26 2.60
CA THR A 69 21.97 -8.54 1.37
C THR A 69 20.77 -7.73 0.90
N THR A 70 21.02 -6.57 0.32
CA THR A 70 20.00 -5.75 -0.34
C THR A 70 19.95 -6.05 -1.83
N SER A 71 18.76 -5.96 -2.44
CA SER A 71 18.62 -5.87 -3.89
C SER A 71 18.38 -4.43 -4.35
N ALA A 72 18.34 -4.26 -5.67
CA ALA A 72 17.86 -3.04 -6.31
C ALA A 72 16.33 -2.85 -6.16
N ASP A 73 15.60 -3.92 -5.83
CA ASP A 73 14.15 -3.88 -5.65
C ASP A 73 13.80 -3.04 -4.42
N LYS A 74 12.76 -2.22 -4.54
CA LYS A 74 12.38 -1.25 -3.50
C LYS A 74 11.20 -1.73 -2.67
N PHE A 75 11.17 -1.34 -1.40
CA PHE A 75 10.04 -1.43 -0.49
C PHE A 75 9.80 -0.06 0.13
N ASN A 76 8.65 0.55 -0.15
CA ASN A 76 8.34 1.94 0.20
C ASN A 76 9.49 2.89 -0.19
N GLY A 77 9.87 2.85 -1.47
CA GLY A 77 10.93 3.71 -2.02
C GLY A 77 12.37 3.39 -1.63
N ALA A 78 12.62 2.52 -0.64
CA ALA A 78 13.96 2.17 -0.16
C ALA A 78 14.44 0.78 -0.60
N ASN A 79 15.76 0.59 -0.76
CA ASN A 79 16.35 -0.71 -1.11
C ASN A 79 15.93 -1.80 -0.13
N ARG A 80 15.44 -2.92 -0.65
CA ARG A 80 14.89 -4.01 0.14
C ARG A 80 15.99 -5.01 0.53
N THR A 81 15.99 -5.45 1.79
CA THR A 81 16.77 -6.63 2.19
C THR A 81 16.09 -7.87 1.63
N ASN A 82 16.77 -8.60 0.73
CA ASN A 82 16.16 -9.65 -0.08
C ASN A 82 16.63 -11.07 0.27
N VAL A 83 17.77 -11.20 0.94
CA VAL A 83 18.27 -12.48 1.45
C VAL A 83 18.72 -12.31 2.88
N ILE A 84 18.25 -13.21 3.74
CA ILE A 84 18.75 -13.35 5.11
C ILE A 84 19.25 -14.78 5.25
N THR A 85 20.54 -14.93 5.51
CA THR A 85 21.14 -16.21 5.87
C THR A 85 21.50 -16.16 7.34
N SER A 86 20.88 -17.02 8.15
CA SER A 86 21.28 -17.23 9.53
C SER A 86 22.08 -18.53 9.61
N THR A 87 23.28 -18.45 10.19
CA THR A 87 24.14 -19.59 10.46
C THR A 87 24.37 -19.69 11.96
N GLY A 88 23.94 -20.80 12.55
CA GLY A 88 24.27 -21.17 13.93
C GLY A 88 25.47 -22.10 13.91
N THR A 89 26.47 -21.84 14.75
CA THR A 89 27.58 -22.77 14.97
C THR A 89 27.67 -23.08 16.45
N VAL A 90 27.53 -24.35 16.80
CA VAL A 90 27.73 -24.90 18.14
C VAL A 90 28.78 -26.02 18.06
N ALA A 91 29.22 -26.54 19.21
CA ALA A 91 30.26 -27.57 19.25
C ALA A 91 29.93 -28.86 18.45
N ASP A 92 28.65 -29.15 18.21
CA ASP A 92 28.18 -30.36 17.51
C ASP A 92 27.94 -30.18 16.00
N GLY A 93 28.09 -28.96 15.47
CA GLY A 93 27.91 -28.69 14.04
C GLY A 93 27.38 -27.30 13.71
N SER A 94 27.08 -27.09 12.43
CA SER A 94 26.49 -25.85 11.93
C SER A 94 25.10 -26.10 11.35
N ARG A 95 24.17 -25.18 11.62
CA ARG A 95 22.82 -25.14 11.03
C ARG A 95 22.66 -23.85 10.24
N GLN A 96 22.05 -23.93 9.07
CA GLN A 96 21.80 -22.77 8.22
C GLN A 96 20.31 -22.68 7.87
N SER A 97 19.74 -21.48 7.98
CA SER A 97 18.43 -21.14 7.44
C SER A 97 18.56 -19.95 6.49
N LYS A 98 18.10 -20.13 5.26
CA LYS A 98 18.09 -19.07 4.24
C LYS A 98 16.65 -18.67 3.95
N TRP A 99 16.37 -17.38 4.08
CA TRP A 99 15.13 -16.76 3.66
C TRP A 99 15.45 -15.89 2.45
N THR A 100 14.72 -16.12 1.36
CA THR A 100 14.79 -15.27 0.16
C THR A 100 13.44 -14.61 -0.01
N LEU A 101 13.45 -13.28 0.08
CA LEU A 101 12.34 -12.45 -0.32
C LEU A 101 12.38 -12.36 -1.85
N VAL A 102 11.40 -12.96 -2.52
CA VAL A 102 11.25 -12.90 -3.98
C VAL A 102 10.64 -11.57 -4.40
N ASP A 103 10.83 -11.22 -5.67
CA ASP A 103 10.13 -10.09 -6.25
C ASP A 103 8.62 -10.28 -6.12
N PRO A 104 7.91 -9.24 -5.66
CA PRO A 104 6.47 -9.26 -5.59
C PRO A 104 5.92 -9.36 -7.02
N SER A 105 4.93 -10.22 -7.22
CA SER A 105 4.26 -10.35 -8.52
C SER A 105 3.46 -9.10 -8.88
N ASN A 106 2.98 -8.38 -7.87
CA ASN A 106 2.20 -7.17 -8.01
C ASN A 106 2.99 -5.99 -7.45
N LYS A 107 2.97 -4.89 -8.17
CA LYS A 107 3.64 -3.65 -7.77
C LYS A 107 2.66 -2.50 -7.85
N ALA A 108 3.02 -1.42 -7.18
CA ALA A 108 2.31 -0.16 -7.20
C ALA A 108 3.33 0.97 -7.18
N LEU A 109 2.87 2.21 -7.30
CA LEU A 109 3.74 3.38 -7.16
C LEU A 109 3.61 3.99 -5.77
N ASP A 110 4.76 4.23 -5.15
CA ASP A 110 4.94 4.92 -3.88
C ASP A 110 5.28 6.39 -4.15
N PHE A 111 4.54 7.26 -3.48
CA PHE A 111 4.63 8.72 -3.55
C PHE A 111 5.01 9.24 -2.17
N ASP A 112 6.09 9.99 -2.07
CA ASP A 112 6.67 10.42 -0.80
C ASP A 112 6.01 11.68 -0.19
N GLY A 113 5.01 12.24 -0.88
CA GLY A 113 4.32 13.46 -0.48
C GLY A 113 5.02 14.76 -0.88
N SER A 114 6.04 14.71 -1.74
CA SER A 114 6.82 15.88 -2.17
C SER A 114 7.44 15.74 -3.58
N GLY A 115 6.72 16.19 -4.60
CA GLY A 115 7.22 16.30 -5.98
C GLY A 115 7.14 15.01 -6.79
N ASP A 116 6.33 14.06 -6.31
CA ASP A 116 6.05 12.78 -6.95
C ASP A 116 4.70 12.84 -7.66
N TYR A 117 4.67 12.52 -8.96
CA TYR A 117 3.43 12.49 -9.73
C TYR A 117 3.59 11.72 -11.04
N ILE A 118 2.46 11.45 -11.69
CA ILE A 118 2.39 10.94 -13.06
C ILE A 118 1.62 11.94 -13.90
N ASP A 119 2.20 12.36 -15.03
CA ASP A 119 1.52 13.18 -16.02
C ASP A 119 1.07 12.36 -17.20
N VAL A 120 -0.24 12.28 -17.39
CA VAL A 120 -0.88 11.74 -18.58
C VAL A 120 -1.24 12.92 -19.49
N PRO A 121 -0.68 12.98 -20.73
CA PRO A 121 -1.00 14.03 -21.68
C PRO A 121 -2.50 14.16 -21.93
N ASP A 122 -2.94 15.38 -22.24
CA ASP A 122 -4.31 15.64 -22.66
C ASP A 122 -4.67 14.82 -23.91
N ASP A 123 -5.86 14.21 -23.89
CA ASP A 123 -6.38 13.39 -24.98
C ASP A 123 -7.91 13.45 -25.00
N ALA A 124 -8.52 13.50 -26.18
CA ALA A 124 -9.97 13.61 -26.34
C ALA A 124 -10.76 12.41 -25.78
N THR A 125 -10.11 11.28 -25.51
CA THR A 125 -10.74 10.15 -24.82
C THR A 125 -10.95 10.39 -23.32
N LEU A 126 -10.29 11.41 -22.76
CA LEU A 126 -10.40 11.88 -21.38
C LEU A 126 -11.35 13.09 -21.24
N ASP A 127 -11.99 13.49 -22.34
CA ASP A 127 -13.02 14.51 -22.43
C ASP A 127 -14.40 13.84 -22.47
N PHE A 128 -15.24 14.17 -21.50
CA PHE A 128 -16.54 13.53 -21.26
C PHE A 128 -17.74 14.47 -21.48
N ALA A 129 -17.52 15.75 -21.78
CA ALA A 129 -18.52 16.81 -21.94
C ALA A 129 -19.57 16.77 -20.82
N GLU A 130 -20.86 16.71 -21.14
CA GLU A 130 -21.96 16.42 -20.20
C GLU A 130 -22.32 14.91 -20.11
N GLY A 131 -21.52 14.04 -20.72
CA GLY A 131 -21.71 12.60 -20.82
C GLY A 131 -21.44 11.79 -19.54
N ALA A 132 -21.62 10.47 -19.65
CA ALA A 132 -21.31 9.55 -18.57
C ALA A 132 -19.82 9.22 -18.53
N PHE A 133 -19.28 9.05 -17.32
CA PHE A 133 -17.93 8.52 -17.12
C PHE A 133 -17.79 7.94 -15.72
N SER A 134 -16.76 7.15 -15.51
CA SER A 134 -16.38 6.64 -14.20
C SER A 134 -14.87 6.59 -14.07
N TYR A 135 -14.36 6.71 -12.86
CA TYR A 135 -12.96 6.40 -12.57
C TYR A 135 -12.84 5.60 -11.28
N ALA A 136 -11.79 4.80 -11.19
CA ALA A 136 -11.46 4.00 -10.03
C ALA A 136 -9.96 4.10 -9.71
N ALA A 137 -9.63 3.98 -8.43
CA ALA A 137 -8.25 3.86 -7.97
C ALA A 137 -8.20 3.02 -6.69
N TRP A 138 -7.13 2.25 -6.54
CA TRP A 138 -6.70 1.75 -5.25
C TRP A 138 -5.63 2.69 -4.69
N PHE A 139 -5.79 3.10 -3.43
CA PHE A 139 -4.72 3.85 -2.76
C PHE A 139 -4.63 3.52 -1.28
N ARG A 140 -3.43 3.75 -0.71
CA ARG A 140 -3.11 3.55 0.70
C ARG A 140 -2.35 4.78 1.21
N PRO A 141 -3.02 5.71 1.91
CA PRO A 141 -2.38 6.93 2.38
C PRO A 141 -1.45 6.62 3.56
N ALA A 142 -0.24 7.17 3.56
CA ALA A 142 0.71 7.09 4.67
C ALA A 142 0.50 8.21 5.70
N GLU A 143 -0.17 9.29 5.30
CA GLU A 143 -0.45 10.48 6.12
C GLU A 143 -1.86 11.02 5.84
N LEU A 144 -2.51 11.62 6.85
CA LEU A 144 -3.72 12.42 6.63
C LEU A 144 -3.33 13.89 6.50
N LYS A 145 -3.43 14.38 5.27
CA LYS A 145 -3.32 15.78 4.87
C LYS A 145 -4.23 16.00 3.67
N ALA A 146 -4.50 17.25 3.33
CA ALA A 146 -5.11 17.57 2.04
C ALA A 146 -4.18 17.11 0.92
N GLN A 147 -4.63 16.17 0.09
CA GLN A 147 -3.82 15.57 -0.96
C GLN A 147 -4.68 15.02 -2.10
N GLN A 148 -4.09 15.01 -3.29
CA GLN A 148 -4.75 14.63 -4.53
C GLN A 148 -4.27 13.26 -5.00
N VAL A 149 -5.20 12.33 -5.14
CA VAL A 149 -4.92 10.99 -5.69
C VAL A 149 -4.93 11.04 -7.21
N LEU A 150 -5.89 11.75 -7.79
CA LEU A 150 -6.06 11.94 -9.23
C LEU A 150 -6.73 13.29 -9.50
N GLY A 151 -6.32 13.98 -10.56
CA GLY A 151 -6.94 15.24 -10.96
C GLY A 151 -6.69 15.62 -12.41
N LYS A 152 -7.76 15.98 -13.12
CA LYS A 152 -7.71 16.74 -14.38
C LYS A 152 -8.59 17.95 -14.18
N ARG A 153 -7.98 19.14 -14.07
CA ARG A 153 -8.67 20.35 -13.62
C ARG A 153 -8.14 21.59 -14.30
N ASN A 154 -9.05 22.42 -14.80
CA ASN A 154 -8.73 23.76 -15.26
C ASN A 154 -8.40 24.73 -14.09
N PRO A 155 -7.68 25.84 -14.32
CA PRO A 155 -7.34 26.78 -13.25
C PRO A 155 -8.55 27.38 -12.51
N ALA A 156 -9.70 27.51 -13.18
CA ALA A 156 -10.93 28.01 -12.58
C ALA A 156 -11.61 27.00 -11.63
N GLY A 157 -11.29 25.71 -11.75
CA GLY A 157 -11.88 24.63 -10.96
C GLY A 157 -13.35 24.35 -11.25
N ASP A 158 -13.87 24.84 -12.37
CA ASP A 158 -15.26 24.68 -12.81
C ASP A 158 -15.42 23.65 -13.93
N ALA A 159 -14.32 23.24 -14.58
CA ALA A 159 -14.25 22.08 -15.46
C ALA A 159 -13.13 21.16 -14.96
N ASN A 160 -13.54 20.08 -14.29
CA ASN A 160 -12.64 19.17 -13.61
C ASN A 160 -13.28 17.81 -13.34
N TYR A 161 -12.42 16.82 -13.11
CA TYR A 161 -12.73 15.66 -12.29
C TYR A 161 -11.50 15.30 -11.45
N GLU A 162 -11.72 15.12 -10.15
CA GLU A 162 -10.64 14.93 -9.17
C GLU A 162 -11.04 13.95 -8.08
N LEU A 163 -10.06 13.33 -7.45
CA LEU A 163 -10.17 12.51 -6.25
C LEU A 163 -9.16 12.99 -5.22
N GLU A 164 -9.65 13.37 -4.04
CA GLU A 164 -8.86 13.93 -2.95
C GLU A 164 -9.11 13.19 -1.63
N LEU A 165 -8.11 13.23 -0.76
CA LEU A 165 -8.19 12.86 0.65
C LEU A 165 -7.91 14.09 1.51
N ALA A 166 -8.74 14.32 2.53
CA ALA A 166 -8.56 15.41 3.48
C ALA A 166 -7.80 14.96 4.75
N ASP A 167 -7.42 15.94 5.58
CA ASP A 167 -6.71 15.75 6.85
C ASP A 167 -7.56 15.06 7.94
N ASP A 168 -8.90 15.12 7.82
CA ASP A 168 -9.83 14.36 8.67
C ASP A 168 -10.09 12.93 8.17
N GLY A 169 -9.46 12.54 7.05
CA GLY A 169 -9.64 11.23 6.43
C GLY A 169 -10.87 11.11 5.54
N THR A 170 -11.61 12.18 5.27
CA THR A 170 -12.71 12.15 4.29
C THR A 170 -12.17 12.08 2.87
N ILE A 171 -12.80 11.23 2.06
CA ILE A 171 -12.49 11.09 0.63
C ILE A 171 -13.50 11.91 -0.16
N THR A 172 -13.04 12.76 -1.08
CA THR A 172 -13.90 13.62 -1.89
C THR A 172 -13.61 13.43 -3.37
N ALA A 173 -14.64 13.09 -4.14
CA ALA A 173 -14.62 13.27 -5.58
C ALA A 173 -15.07 14.69 -5.91
N LYS A 174 -14.43 15.37 -6.86
CA LYS A 174 -14.90 16.65 -7.40
C LYS A 174 -15.21 16.51 -8.88
N THR A 175 -16.25 17.20 -9.35
CA THR A 175 -16.61 17.23 -10.77
C THR A 175 -17.35 18.52 -11.10
N GLY A 176 -16.87 19.23 -12.13
CA GLY A 176 -17.42 20.51 -12.60
C GLY A 176 -17.73 21.51 -11.48
N GLY A 177 -16.75 21.78 -10.61
CA GLY A 177 -16.87 22.67 -9.46
C GLY A 177 -17.72 22.15 -8.29
N SER A 178 -18.28 20.94 -8.40
CA SER A 178 -19.06 20.30 -7.33
C SER A 178 -18.21 19.30 -6.54
N SER A 179 -18.50 19.14 -5.25
CA SER A 179 -17.81 18.17 -4.37
C SER A 179 -18.78 17.09 -3.88
N PHE A 180 -18.30 15.84 -3.88
CA PHE A 180 -19.01 14.65 -3.46
C PHE A 180 -18.16 13.94 -2.41
N THR A 181 -18.36 14.30 -1.15
CA THR A 181 -17.55 13.81 -0.02
C THR A 181 -18.15 12.55 0.57
N ALA A 182 -17.33 11.58 0.93
CA ALA A 182 -17.75 10.38 1.62
C ALA A 182 -18.36 10.70 3.00
N THR A 183 -19.29 9.87 3.47
CA THR A 183 -19.91 10.03 4.79
C THR A 183 -19.04 9.44 5.90
N SER A 184 -18.14 8.53 5.54
CA SER A 184 -17.16 7.91 6.43
C SER A 184 -15.79 8.60 6.36
N THR A 185 -15.01 8.46 7.43
CA THR A 185 -13.60 8.85 7.50
C THR A 185 -12.71 7.62 7.39
N TYR A 186 -11.55 7.77 6.75
CA TYR A 186 -10.63 6.70 6.41
C TYR A 186 -9.25 6.96 7.01
N ALA A 187 -8.70 5.96 7.70
CA ALA A 187 -7.43 6.06 8.40
C ALA A 187 -6.23 5.71 7.49
N ILE A 188 -5.04 6.21 7.84
CA ILE A 188 -3.78 5.87 7.16
C ILE A 188 -3.48 4.37 7.19
N ASN A 189 -2.57 3.96 6.31
CA ASN A 189 -1.98 2.63 6.23
C ASN A 189 -2.96 1.49 5.88
N ASN A 190 -4.17 1.82 5.42
CA ASN A 190 -5.15 0.87 4.89
C ASN A 190 -5.36 1.11 3.40
N TRP A 191 -5.62 0.03 2.66
CA TRP A 191 -6.01 0.12 1.26
C TRP A 191 -7.48 0.49 1.12
N TYR A 192 -7.76 1.42 0.21
CA TYR A 192 -9.10 1.84 -0.15
C TYR A 192 -9.29 1.71 -1.65
N HIS A 193 -10.40 1.11 -2.04
CA HIS A 193 -10.86 1.11 -3.42
C HIS A 193 -11.94 2.17 -3.56
N VAL A 194 -11.68 3.19 -4.37
CA VAL A 194 -12.61 4.28 -4.58
C VAL A 194 -13.09 4.27 -6.02
N VAL A 195 -14.39 4.44 -6.22
CA VAL A 195 -15.00 4.59 -7.54
C VAL A 195 -15.90 5.81 -7.52
N TYR A 196 -15.75 6.66 -8.52
CA TYR A 196 -16.70 7.70 -8.85
C TYR A 196 -17.41 7.36 -10.15
N THR A 197 -18.71 7.64 -10.24
CA THR A 197 -19.50 7.43 -11.45
C THR A 197 -20.39 8.63 -11.72
N ARG A 198 -20.47 9.06 -12.97
CA ARG A 198 -21.47 10.02 -13.47
C ARG A 198 -22.28 9.39 -14.59
N SER A 199 -23.60 9.51 -14.51
CA SER A 199 -24.54 9.10 -15.57
C SER A 199 -24.73 10.19 -16.63
N VAL A 200 -25.29 9.86 -17.79
CA VAL A 200 -25.67 10.84 -18.84
C VAL A 200 -26.68 11.88 -18.32
N GLY A 201 -27.44 11.57 -17.26
CA GLY A 201 -28.36 12.51 -16.61
C GLY A 201 -27.73 13.34 -15.49
N GLY A 202 -26.40 13.24 -15.31
CA GLY A 202 -25.65 13.97 -14.29
C GLY A 202 -25.81 13.43 -12.87
N VAL A 203 -26.37 12.24 -12.67
CA VAL A 203 -26.34 11.58 -11.35
C VAL A 203 -24.91 11.12 -11.07
N CYS A 204 -24.32 11.66 -10.00
CA CYS A 204 -22.96 11.42 -9.55
C CYS A 204 -22.99 10.58 -8.28
N LYS A 205 -22.13 9.56 -8.19
CA LYS A 205 -22.03 8.68 -7.03
C LYS A 205 -20.57 8.45 -6.66
N LEU A 206 -20.29 8.48 -5.37
CA LEU A 206 -19.01 8.08 -4.79
C LEU A 206 -19.20 6.76 -4.06
N TYR A 207 -18.32 5.80 -4.34
CA TYR A 207 -18.24 4.52 -3.68
C TYR A 207 -16.87 4.34 -3.06
N VAL A 208 -16.83 3.77 -1.86
CA VAL A 208 -15.59 3.34 -1.21
C VAL A 208 -15.76 1.91 -0.74
N ASN A 209 -14.77 1.06 -1.01
CA ASN A 209 -14.76 -0.37 -0.66
C ASN A 209 -16.05 -1.11 -1.09
N GLY A 210 -16.53 -0.83 -2.30
CA GLY A 210 -17.72 -1.47 -2.85
C GLY A 210 -19.07 -0.99 -2.28
N SER A 211 -19.06 0.02 -1.42
CA SER A 211 -20.24 0.58 -0.76
C SER A 211 -20.50 2.01 -1.23
N SER A 212 -21.77 2.36 -1.43
CA SER A 212 -22.17 3.73 -1.80
C SER A 212 -22.02 4.64 -0.59
N GLU A 213 -21.34 5.77 -0.78
CA GLU A 213 -21.15 6.79 0.25
C GLU A 213 -22.06 7.98 0.00
N THR A 214 -21.94 8.60 -1.18
CA THR A 214 -22.64 9.84 -1.52
C THR A 214 -23.27 9.75 -2.91
N THR A 215 -24.43 10.37 -3.06
CA THR A 215 -25.11 10.55 -4.34
C THR A 215 -25.64 11.97 -4.43
N ALA A 216 -25.33 12.66 -5.51
CA ALA A 216 -25.85 13.98 -5.83
C ALA A 216 -25.85 14.18 -7.35
N ASN A 217 -26.10 15.40 -7.81
CA ASN A 217 -26.22 15.70 -9.23
C ASN A 217 -25.22 16.78 -9.67
N HIS A 218 -24.55 16.53 -10.79
CA HIS A 218 -23.86 17.52 -11.60
C HIS A 218 -23.95 17.10 -13.07
N ALA A 219 -24.48 17.98 -13.91
CA ALA A 219 -24.72 17.72 -15.34
C ALA A 219 -23.99 18.72 -16.26
N GLY A 220 -23.03 19.48 -15.73
CA GLY A 220 -22.25 20.43 -16.51
C GLY A 220 -21.14 19.75 -17.32
N ASP A 221 -20.59 20.53 -18.24
CA ASP A 221 -19.39 20.19 -18.98
C ASP A 221 -18.19 20.08 -18.03
N VAL A 222 -17.37 19.05 -18.22
CA VAL A 222 -16.14 18.79 -17.43
C VAL A 222 -14.87 18.80 -18.28
N ASP A 223 -15.01 19.05 -19.58
CA ASP A 223 -13.91 19.03 -20.53
C ASP A 223 -12.92 20.14 -20.24
N ASN A 224 -11.65 19.79 -20.38
CA ASN A 224 -10.56 20.73 -20.22
C ASN A 224 -9.33 20.17 -20.91
N ASN A 225 -8.41 21.03 -21.29
CA ASN A 225 -7.19 20.67 -22.03
C ASN A 225 -5.95 20.58 -21.14
N ILE A 226 -6.13 20.31 -19.85
CA ILE A 226 -5.04 20.17 -18.88
C ILE A 226 -4.65 18.70 -18.78
N VAL A 227 -3.39 18.42 -18.46
CA VAL A 227 -2.92 17.06 -18.19
C VAL A 227 -3.77 16.39 -17.10
N LEU A 228 -3.96 15.09 -17.21
CA LEU A 228 -4.45 14.28 -16.09
C LEU A 228 -3.24 13.95 -15.22
N ARG A 229 -3.31 14.30 -13.94
CA ARG A 229 -2.27 14.01 -12.97
C ARG A 229 -2.71 12.96 -11.96
N ILE A 230 -1.81 12.04 -11.62
CA ILE A 230 -1.98 11.03 -10.57
C ILE A 230 -0.93 11.27 -9.49
N GLY A 231 -1.36 11.31 -8.24
CA GLY A 231 -0.52 11.40 -7.04
C GLY A 231 0.08 12.77 -6.71
N GLY A 232 -0.26 13.83 -7.45
CA GLY A 232 0.29 15.17 -7.24
C GLY A 232 -0.71 16.29 -7.50
N ASP A 233 -0.34 17.51 -7.10
CA ASP A 233 -1.14 18.73 -7.30
C ASP A 233 -1.45 18.97 -8.79
N PHE A 234 -2.72 19.20 -9.13
CA PHE A 234 -3.27 19.21 -10.50
C PHE A 234 -2.51 20.09 -11.52
N ASP A 235 -1.87 21.18 -11.07
CA ASP A 235 -1.07 22.06 -11.95
C ASP A 235 0.44 21.97 -11.71
N GLY A 236 0.87 21.32 -10.62
CA GLY A 236 2.28 21.05 -10.30
C GLY A 236 3.04 22.31 -9.94
N SER A 237 2.33 23.40 -9.65
CA SER A 237 2.90 24.67 -9.23
C SER A 237 3.30 24.66 -7.75
N SER A 238 2.84 23.65 -6.99
CA SER A 238 3.02 23.48 -5.56
C SER A 238 3.10 21.99 -5.22
N SER A 239 3.69 21.67 -4.07
CA SER A 239 3.68 20.32 -3.46
C SER A 239 2.64 20.17 -2.35
N THR A 240 1.76 21.16 -2.19
CA THR A 240 0.81 21.22 -1.07
C THR A 240 -0.24 20.11 -1.10
N LEU A 241 -0.60 19.63 -2.28
CA LEU A 241 -1.57 18.56 -2.48
C LEU A 241 -0.91 17.25 -2.92
N ASP A 242 0.42 17.13 -2.84
CA ASP A 242 1.09 15.90 -3.25
C ASP A 242 0.70 14.73 -2.36
N PHE A 243 0.40 13.60 -2.99
CA PHE A 243 -0.02 12.39 -2.30
C PHE A 243 1.13 11.77 -1.54
N ASN A 244 0.89 11.37 -0.29
CA ASN A 244 1.85 10.63 0.52
C ASN A 244 1.29 9.23 0.77
N GLY A 245 1.82 8.23 0.07
CA GLY A 245 1.38 6.85 0.16
C GLY A 245 1.51 6.10 -1.17
N ILE A 246 0.73 5.02 -1.30
CA ILE A 246 0.80 4.12 -2.45
C ILE A 246 -0.47 4.24 -3.31
N ILE A 247 -0.33 4.31 -4.63
CA ILE A 247 -1.45 4.28 -5.60
C ILE A 247 -1.25 3.12 -6.56
N ASP A 248 -2.35 2.44 -6.89
CA ASP A 248 -2.40 1.26 -7.73
C ASP A 248 -3.70 1.22 -8.55
N ASN A 249 -3.68 0.51 -9.68
CA ASN A 249 -4.86 0.14 -10.46
C ASN A 249 -5.81 1.33 -10.75
N VAL A 250 -5.27 2.39 -11.35
CA VAL A 250 -6.05 3.56 -11.77
C VAL A 250 -6.74 3.25 -13.09
N SER A 251 -8.05 3.49 -13.18
CA SER A 251 -8.84 3.19 -14.37
C SER A 251 -9.90 4.25 -14.65
N ILE A 252 -10.18 4.46 -15.94
CA ILE A 252 -11.19 5.42 -16.42
C ILE A 252 -12.08 4.76 -17.47
N TRP A 253 -13.38 4.99 -17.38
CA TRP A 253 -14.41 4.52 -18.32
C TRP A 253 -15.22 5.70 -18.86
N ASN A 254 -15.65 5.63 -20.11
CA ASN A 254 -16.59 6.57 -20.73
C ASN A 254 -18.07 6.16 -20.53
N THR A 255 -18.35 5.39 -19.49
CA THR A 255 -19.69 4.93 -19.11
C THR A 255 -19.90 5.06 -17.60
N GLU A 256 -21.16 5.02 -17.17
CA GLU A 256 -21.49 4.89 -15.74
C GLU A 256 -21.32 3.43 -15.31
N LEU A 257 -20.41 3.17 -14.37
CA LEU A 257 -20.31 1.86 -13.75
C LEU A 257 -21.51 1.61 -12.82
N THR A 258 -22.05 0.41 -12.88
CA THR A 258 -23.11 -0.02 -11.96
C THR A 258 -22.50 -0.43 -10.61
N LEU A 259 -23.30 -0.43 -9.54
CA LEU A 259 -22.86 -0.96 -8.24
C LEU A 259 -22.34 -2.41 -8.34
N ALA A 260 -22.87 -3.21 -9.27
CA ALA A 260 -22.36 -4.57 -9.51
C ALA A 260 -20.92 -4.53 -10.06
N HIS A 261 -20.63 -3.66 -11.04
CA HIS A 261 -19.27 -3.47 -11.55
C HIS A 261 -18.32 -2.98 -10.44
N VAL A 262 -18.76 -2.01 -9.63
CA VAL A 262 -18.00 -1.48 -8.50
C VAL A 262 -17.63 -2.57 -7.49
N ARG A 263 -18.58 -3.46 -7.17
CA ARG A 263 -18.33 -4.58 -6.26
C ARG A 263 -17.43 -5.64 -6.88
N THR A 264 -17.57 -5.91 -8.17
CA THR A 264 -16.69 -6.83 -8.91
C THR A 264 -15.24 -6.35 -8.89
N LEU A 265 -15.00 -5.04 -9.06
CA LEU A 265 -13.69 -4.40 -8.91
C LEU A 265 -13.14 -4.60 -7.49
N TYR A 266 -13.95 -4.30 -6.47
CA TYR A 266 -13.51 -4.38 -5.08
C TYR A 266 -13.20 -5.81 -4.60
N ILE A 267 -14.07 -6.78 -4.90
CA ILE A 267 -13.96 -8.16 -4.37
C ILE A 267 -12.71 -8.88 -4.93
N GLN A 268 -12.26 -8.51 -6.13
CA GLN A 268 -11.04 -9.05 -6.73
C GLN A 268 -9.76 -8.40 -6.16
N ASN A 269 -9.89 -7.41 -5.28
CA ASN A 269 -8.78 -6.70 -4.66
C ASN A 269 -7.89 -6.02 -5.72
N LYS A 270 -6.61 -5.79 -5.41
CA LYS A 270 -5.60 -5.22 -6.32
C LYS A 270 -5.18 -6.17 -7.45
N ASP A 271 -5.48 -7.46 -7.33
CA ASP A 271 -5.17 -8.48 -8.36
C ASP A 271 -6.26 -8.51 -9.45
N PHE A 272 -7.01 -7.42 -9.58
CA PHE A 272 -8.18 -7.35 -10.43
C PHE A 272 -7.80 -7.45 -11.91
N ASP A 273 -8.43 -8.41 -12.60
CA ASP A 273 -8.34 -8.51 -14.04
C ASP A 273 -9.32 -7.53 -14.71
N ILE A 274 -8.78 -6.36 -15.06
CA ILE A 274 -9.46 -5.28 -15.79
C ILE A 274 -10.14 -5.73 -17.07
N THR A 275 -9.68 -6.83 -17.69
CA THR A 275 -10.24 -7.31 -18.95
C THR A 275 -11.72 -7.68 -18.82
N ASN A 276 -12.18 -8.07 -17.62
CA ASN A 276 -13.59 -8.36 -17.36
C ASN A 276 -14.51 -7.13 -17.48
N LEU A 277 -13.96 -5.91 -17.39
CA LEU A 277 -14.67 -4.65 -17.58
C LEU A 277 -14.18 -3.85 -18.79
N SER A 278 -13.30 -4.42 -19.62
CA SER A 278 -12.82 -3.78 -20.86
C SER A 278 -13.96 -3.50 -21.85
N GLY A 279 -14.95 -4.40 -21.93
CA GLY A 279 -16.14 -4.26 -22.78
C GLY A 279 -17.18 -3.24 -22.28
N VAL A 280 -16.96 -2.61 -21.13
CA VAL A 280 -17.88 -1.64 -20.52
C VAL A 280 -17.42 -0.20 -20.78
N GLY A 281 -16.73 0.04 -21.90
CA GLY A 281 -16.23 1.37 -22.25
C GLY A 281 -15.01 1.80 -21.42
N LEU A 282 -14.13 0.85 -21.10
CA LEU A 282 -12.85 1.17 -20.49
C LEU A 282 -12.01 1.99 -21.48
N VAL A 283 -11.53 3.14 -21.02
CA VAL A 283 -10.72 4.08 -21.79
C VAL A 283 -9.24 3.87 -21.46
N SER A 284 -8.91 3.87 -20.16
CA SER A 284 -7.53 3.77 -19.69
C SER A 284 -7.41 2.91 -18.45
N HIS A 285 -6.27 2.24 -18.32
CA HIS A 285 -5.91 1.47 -17.13
C HIS A 285 -4.39 1.48 -16.89
N TRP A 286 -3.99 1.90 -15.70
CA TRP A 286 -2.60 1.88 -15.24
C TRP A 286 -2.50 1.01 -13.98
N ASN A 287 -1.86 -0.16 -14.11
CA ASN A 287 -1.67 -1.13 -13.02
C ASN A 287 -0.29 -1.03 -12.35
N PHE A 288 0.67 -0.33 -12.97
CA PHE A 288 2.03 -0.12 -12.46
C PHE A 288 2.88 -1.38 -12.16
N ASP A 289 2.40 -2.58 -12.48
CA ASP A 289 3.12 -3.84 -12.26
C ASP A 289 4.45 -3.92 -13.03
N ASP A 290 4.51 -3.26 -14.19
CA ASP A 290 5.72 -3.16 -15.02
C ASP A 290 6.63 -1.97 -14.64
N GLU A 291 6.32 -1.28 -13.53
CA GLU A 291 7.02 -0.10 -13.02
C GLU A 291 6.93 1.12 -13.96
N THR A 292 6.01 1.09 -14.93
CA THR A 292 5.74 2.20 -15.85
C THR A 292 4.32 2.71 -15.70
N ALA A 293 4.08 3.94 -16.16
CA ALA A 293 2.73 4.48 -16.31
C ALA A 293 2.16 4.19 -17.70
N THR A 294 2.37 2.99 -18.24
CA THR A 294 1.82 2.59 -19.53
C THR A 294 0.32 2.30 -19.37
N ASP A 295 -0.52 3.02 -20.11
CA ASP A 295 -1.93 2.65 -20.28
C ASP A 295 -2.03 1.28 -20.98
N GLN A 296 -2.61 0.30 -20.30
CA GLN A 296 -2.78 -1.07 -20.79
C GLN A 296 -4.02 -1.26 -21.66
N GLN A 297 -4.92 -0.28 -21.70
CA GLN A 297 -6.14 -0.32 -22.51
C GLN A 297 -6.03 0.59 -23.73
N GLY A 298 -5.59 1.81 -23.52
CA GLY A 298 -5.57 2.89 -24.51
C GLY A 298 -4.16 3.37 -24.84
N ASN A 299 -4.07 4.62 -25.28
CA ASN A 299 -2.81 5.30 -25.62
C ASN A 299 -2.47 6.43 -24.63
N ASN A 300 -3.19 6.54 -23.50
CA ASN A 300 -3.00 7.60 -22.52
C ASN A 300 -1.82 7.28 -21.61
N HIS A 301 -0.64 7.05 -22.19
CA HIS A 301 0.55 6.71 -21.41
C HIS A 301 1.00 7.91 -20.57
N GLY A 302 1.25 7.65 -19.29
CA GLY A 302 1.77 8.63 -18.34
C GLY A 302 3.29 8.68 -18.31
N THR A 303 3.83 9.79 -17.82
CA THR A 303 5.25 9.95 -17.48
C THR A 303 5.39 10.07 -15.97
N ILE A 304 6.12 9.12 -15.36
CA ILE A 304 6.40 9.13 -13.92
C ILE A 304 7.49 10.16 -13.62
N THR A 305 7.24 11.02 -12.63
CA THR A 305 8.20 11.95 -12.06
C THR A 305 8.41 11.61 -10.58
N ASN A 306 9.65 11.25 -10.22
CA ASN A 306 10.16 10.97 -8.87
C ASN A 306 9.51 9.81 -8.08
N ALA A 307 8.24 9.47 -8.34
CA ALA A 307 7.57 8.32 -7.72
C ALA A 307 8.30 7.01 -8.04
N SER A 308 8.23 6.04 -7.13
CA SER A 308 9.01 4.81 -7.23
C SER A 308 8.15 3.56 -7.08
N ALA A 309 8.51 2.48 -7.79
CA ALA A 309 7.80 1.23 -7.66
C ALA A 309 8.02 0.59 -6.28
N THR A 310 6.97 -0.02 -5.73
CA THR A 310 6.98 -0.79 -4.49
C THR A 310 6.17 -2.07 -4.63
N GLY A 311 6.56 -3.11 -3.89
CA GLY A 311 5.81 -4.37 -3.80
C GLY A 311 4.58 -4.28 -2.91
N VAL A 312 3.46 -4.87 -3.33
CA VAL A 312 2.17 -4.79 -2.64
C VAL A 312 1.43 -6.12 -2.49
#